data_AF-A0A2M6GEX7-F1
#
_entry.id   AF-A0A2M6GEX7-F1
#
_cell.length_a   1.000
_cell.length_b   1.000
_cell.length_c   1.000
_cell.angle_alpha   90.00
_cell.angle_beta   90.00
_cell.angle_gamma   90.00
#
_symmetry.space_group_name_H-M   'P 1'
#
loop_
_entity.id
_entity.type
_entity.pdbx_description
1 polymer ?
#
loop_
_entity_poly.entity_id
_entity_poly.type
_entity_poly.pdbx_seq_one_letter_code
_entity_poly.pdbx_strand_id
1 'polypeptide(L)'
;MGIALFILIPLGLWLLSIYWLSKWTRFWTFFLLNLILFLAYLALLTKFGHELLGVDPYGLSQLFLILLVIIGHILAGFIFAFFKRKHLKVSN
;
A
#
# COMPACT_ATOMS: atom_id res chain seq x y z
N MET A 1 -22.29 -6.71 4.67
CA MET A 1 -21.86 -6.59 3.26
C MET A 1 -20.81 -5.49 3.02
N GLY A 2 -20.83 -4.36 3.75
CA GLY A 2 -19.90 -3.23 3.51
C GLY A 2 -18.42 -3.47 3.86
N ILE A 3 -18.12 -4.11 5.00
CA ILE A 3 -16.73 -4.30 5.47
C ILE A 3 -15.93 -5.27 4.59
N ALA A 4 -16.60 -6.31 4.07
CA ALA A 4 -15.96 -7.29 3.20
C ALA A 4 -15.42 -6.64 1.92
N LEU A 5 -16.17 -5.73 1.29
CA LEU A 5 -15.72 -4.98 0.12
C LEU A 5 -14.52 -4.09 0.43
N PHE A 6 -14.52 -3.47 1.61
CA PHE A 6 -13.44 -2.59 2.06
C PHE A 6 -12.10 -3.33 2.24
N ILE A 7 -12.14 -4.64 2.51
CA ILE A 7 -10.95 -5.48 2.64
C ILE A 7 -10.61 -6.15 1.30
N LEU A 8 -11.61 -6.69 0.60
CA LEU A 8 -11.41 -7.44 -0.63
C LEU A 8 -10.91 -6.58 -1.78
N ILE A 9 -11.35 -5.31 -1.88
CA ILE A 9 -10.94 -4.42 -2.98
C ILE A 9 -9.44 -4.08 -2.89
N PRO A 10 -8.90 -3.56 -1.77
CA PRO A 10 -7.47 -3.31 -1.65
C PRO A 10 -6.64 -4.58 -1.83
N LEU A 11 -7.10 -5.71 -1.26
CA LEU A 11 -6.39 -6.98 -1.34
C LEU A 11 -6.34 -7.52 -2.78
N GLY A 12 -7.44 -7.39 -3.53
CA GLY A 12 -7.49 -7.71 -4.96
C GLY A 12 -6.58 -6.80 -5.80
N LEU A 13 -6.59 -5.50 -5.55
CA LEU A 13 -5.71 -4.55 -6.25
C LEU A 13 -4.22 -4.83 -5.98
N TRP A 14 -3.88 -5.19 -4.75
CA TRP A 14 -2.53 -5.55 -4.37
C TRP A 14 -2.05 -6.82 -5.09
N LEU A 15 -2.86 -7.90 -5.07
CA LEU A 15 -2.56 -9.13 -5.79
C LEU A 15 -2.42 -8.90 -7.29
N LEU A 16 -3.31 -8.10 -7.88
CA LEU A 16 -3.26 -7.77 -9.31
C LEU A 16 -2.00 -6.99 -9.68
N SER A 17 -1.56 -6.08 -8.81
CA SER A 17 -0.31 -5.33 -8.97
C SER A 17 0.90 -6.24 -9.01
N ILE A 18 0.98 -7.19 -8.05
CA ILE A 18 2.04 -8.19 -7.98
C ILE A 18 2.02 -9.06 -9.24
N TYR A 19 0.85 -9.56 -9.64
CA TYR A 19 0.71 -10.37 -10.84
C TYR A 19 1.23 -9.65 -12.09
N TRP A 20 0.89 -8.37 -12.28
CA TRP A 20 1.35 -7.58 -13.43
C TRP A 20 2.85 -7.26 -13.41
N LEU A 21 3.40 -7.03 -12.23
CA LEU A 21 4.83 -6.72 -12.08
C LEU A 21 5.71 -7.98 -12.00
N SER A 22 5.13 -9.17 -11.82
CA SER A 22 5.88 -10.44 -11.67
C SER A 22 6.83 -10.75 -12.82
N LYS A 23 6.50 -10.30 -14.05
CA LYS A 23 7.32 -10.49 -15.26
C LYS A 23 8.42 -9.44 -15.42
N TRP A 24 8.48 -8.43 -14.55
CA TRP A 24 9.46 -7.36 -14.65
C TRP A 24 10.76 -7.75 -13.95
N THR A 25 11.89 -7.64 -14.65
CA THR A 25 13.22 -8.02 -14.11
C THR A 25 13.62 -7.28 -12.84
N ARG A 26 13.13 -6.05 -12.64
CA ARG A 26 13.38 -5.24 -11.42
C ARG A 26 12.26 -5.37 -10.38
N PHE A 27 11.39 -6.36 -10.50
CA PHE A 27 10.31 -6.62 -9.56
C PHE A 27 10.81 -6.70 -8.12
N TRP A 28 11.86 -7.48 -7.86
CA TRP A 28 12.40 -7.67 -6.51
C TRP A 28 12.90 -6.36 -5.90
N THR A 29 13.61 -5.53 -6.66
CA THR A 29 14.07 -4.21 -6.19
C THR A 29 12.88 -3.30 -5.87
N PHE A 30 11.87 -3.26 -6.74
CA PHE A 30 10.65 -2.49 -6.49
C PHE A 30 9.89 -3.00 -5.26
N PHE A 31 9.74 -4.31 -5.12
CA PHE A 31 9.08 -4.93 -3.99
C PHE A 31 9.80 -4.62 -2.67
N LEU A 32 11.13 -4.74 -2.64
CA LEU A 32 11.92 -4.42 -1.45
C LEU A 32 11.78 -2.95 -1.05
N LEU A 33 11.86 -2.03 -2.01
CA LEU A 33 11.71 -0.60 -1.73
C LEU A 33 10.31 -0.27 -1.20
N ASN A 34 9.26 -0.84 -1.78
CA ASN A 34 7.90 -0.64 -1.28
C ASN A 34 7.71 -1.26 0.11
N LEU A 35 8.28 -2.44 0.37
CA LEU A 35 8.25 -3.07 1.68
C LEU A 35 8.96 -2.22 2.74
N ILE A 36 10.16 -1.71 2.43
CA ILE A 36 10.90 -0.81 3.32
C ILE A 36 10.10 0.46 3.58
N LEU A 37 9.53 1.07 2.54
CA LEU A 37 8.72 2.28 2.65
C LEU A 37 7.47 2.05 3.51
N PHE A 38 6.80 0.91 3.32
CA PHE A 38 5.64 0.50 4.11
C PHE A 38 5.98 0.32 5.59
N LEU A 39 7.09 -0.39 5.88
CA LEU A 39 7.58 -0.57 7.24
C LEU A 39 7.99 0.76 7.87
N ALA A 40 8.61 1.66 7.11
CA ALA A 40 8.97 2.99 7.58
C ALA A 40 7.74 3.81 7.93
N TYR A 41 6.69 3.79 7.10
CA TYR A 41 5.42 4.43 7.43
C TYR A 41 4.80 3.87 8.71
N LEU A 42 4.75 2.54 8.86
CA LEU A 42 4.23 1.90 10.07
C LEU A 42 5.04 2.28 11.32
N ALA A 43 6.38 2.27 11.22
CA ALA A 43 7.25 2.66 12.33
C ALA A 43 7.08 4.13 12.73
N LEU A 44 6.95 5.04 11.74
CA LEU A 44 6.70 6.45 12.00
C LEU A 44 5.32 6.68 12.62
N LEU A 45 4.28 6.03 12.11
CA LEU A 45 2.91 6.17 12.60
C LEU A 45 2.70 5.57 13.99
N THR A 46 3.41 4.49 14.32
CA THR A 46 3.36 3.90 15.66
C THR A 46 4.11 4.75 16.67
N LYS A 47 5.27 5.33 16.27
CA LYS A 47 6.11 6.13 17.16
C LYS A 47 5.61 7.56 17.36
N PHE A 48 5.18 8.23 16.30
CA PHE A 48 4.79 9.64 16.31
C PHE A 48 3.26 9.85 16.20
N GLY A 49 2.48 8.80 15.99
CA GLY A 49 1.02 8.91 15.84
C GLY A 49 0.33 9.55 17.03
N HIS A 50 0.82 9.32 18.26
CA HIS A 50 0.29 9.95 19.46
C HIS A 50 0.57 11.46 19.53
N GLU A 51 1.75 11.90 19.08
CA GLU A 51 2.07 13.33 19.02
C GLU A 51 1.27 14.06 17.93
N LEU A 52 0.95 13.37 16.83
CA LEU A 52 0.24 13.94 15.69
C LEU A 52 -1.27 14.06 15.91
N LEU A 53 -1.87 13.11 16.63
CA LEU A 53 -3.33 12.99 16.81
C LEU A 53 -3.82 13.49 18.18
N GLY A 54 -2.90 13.76 19.11
CA GLY A 54 -3.24 14.07 20.50
C GLY A 54 -3.68 12.83 21.28
N VAL A 55 -4.15 13.05 22.52
CA VAL A 55 -4.61 11.96 23.40
C VAL A 55 -5.94 11.40 22.86
N ASP A 56 -5.86 10.28 22.16
CA ASP A 56 -7.02 9.49 21.74
C ASP A 56 -7.25 8.35 22.75
N PRO A 57 -8.33 8.40 23.56
CA PRO A 57 -8.60 7.40 24.60
C PRO A 57 -8.89 6.00 24.05
N TYR A 58 -9.26 5.88 22.78
CA TYR A 58 -9.60 4.59 22.15
C TYR A 58 -8.61 4.16 21.06
N GLY A 59 -7.67 5.03 20.68
CA GLY A 59 -6.70 4.76 19.60
C GLY A 59 -7.32 4.58 18.21
N LEU A 60 -8.61 4.87 18.05
CA LEU A 60 -9.38 4.70 16.81
C LEU A 60 -8.85 5.60 15.69
N SER A 61 -8.41 6.82 16.03
CA SER A 61 -7.86 7.76 15.06
C SER A 61 -6.54 7.25 14.50
N GLN A 62 -5.69 6.65 15.35
CA GLN A 62 -4.44 6.04 14.91
C GLN A 62 -4.69 4.83 14.01
N LEU A 63 -5.66 3.98 14.36
CA LEU A 63 -6.08 2.85 13.52
C LEU A 63 -6.58 3.33 12.16
N PHE A 64 -7.42 4.37 12.11
CA PHE A 64 -7.94 4.92 10.86
C PHE A 64 -6.81 5.51 9.99
N LEU A 65 -5.84 6.19 10.61
CA LEU A 65 -4.71 6.78 9.90
C LEU A 65 -3.77 5.72 9.33
N ILE A 66 -3.50 4.65 10.09
CA ILE A 66 -2.78 3.47 9.59
C ILE A 66 -3.53 2.84 8.41
N LEU A 67 -4.85 2.66 8.54
CA LEU A 67 -5.69 2.08 7.49
C LEU A 67 -5.65 2.92 6.20
N LEU A 68 -5.74 4.25 6.35
CA LEU A 68 -5.67 5.19 5.23
C LEU A 68 -4.31 5.12 4.52
N VAL A 69 -3.21 5.03 5.28
CA VAL A 69 -1.86 4.91 4.71
C VAL A 69 -1.66 3.57 4.01
N ILE A 70 -2.19 2.46 4.56
CA ILE A 70 -2.18 1.16 3.89
C ILE A 70 -2.91 1.23 2.55
N ILE A 71 -4.13 1.79 2.53
CA ILE A 71 -4.94 1.92 1.31
C ILE A 71 -4.23 2.82 0.29
N GLY A 72 -3.70 3.96 0.73
CA GLY A 72 -2.94 4.88 -0.11
C GLY A 72 -1.71 4.23 -0.73
N HIS A 73 -0.98 3.43 0.06
CA HIS A 73 0.20 2.69 -0.41
C HIS A 73 -0.18 1.63 -1.47
N ILE A 74 -1.25 0.86 -1.24
CA ILE A 74 -1.77 -0.12 -2.20
C ILE A 74 -2.19 0.56 -3.50
N LEU A 75 -2.91 1.69 -3.41
CA LEU A 75 -3.33 2.46 -4.59
C LEU A 75 -2.13 3.00 -5.37
N ALA A 76 -1.13 3.57 -4.70
CA ALA A 76 0.09 4.05 -5.35
C ALA A 76 0.84 2.90 -6.07
N GLY A 77 0.97 1.75 -5.41
CA GLY A 77 1.55 0.55 -5.99
C GLY A 77 0.78 0.04 -7.21
N PHE A 78 -0.56 0.07 -7.15
CA PHE A 78 -1.43 -0.31 -8.27
C PHE A 78 -1.33 0.65 -9.46
N ILE A 79 -1.34 1.96 -9.20
CA ILE A 79 -1.16 2.98 -10.25
C ILE A 79 0.18 2.77 -10.95
N PHE A 80 1.25 2.59 -10.17
CA PHE A 80 2.57 2.29 -10.72
C PHE A 80 2.58 1.00 -11.56
N ALA A 81 2.00 -0.08 -11.03
CA ALA A 81 1.90 -1.37 -11.73
C ALA A 81 1.13 -1.25 -13.05
N PHE A 82 0.03 -0.50 -13.05
CA PHE A 82 -0.79 -0.26 -14.24
C PHE A 82 -0.01 0.49 -15.33
N PHE A 83 0.66 1.60 -14.98
CA PHE A 83 1.50 2.32 -15.93
C PHE A 83 2.64 1.46 -16.43
N LYS A 84 3.34 0.74 -15.53
CA LYS A 84 4.48 -0.08 -15.93
C LYS A 84 4.06 -1.23 -16.84
N ARG A 85 2.91 -1.85 -16.60
CA ARG A 85 2.34 -2.88 -17.49
C ARG A 85 2.10 -2.34 -18.90
N LYS A 86 1.56 -1.11 -19.03
CA LYS A 86 1.38 -0.50 -20.35
C LYS A 86 2.71 -0.36 -21.10
N HIS A 87 3.77 0.08 -20.42
CA HIS A 87 5.11 0.15 -21.02
C HIS A 87 5.68 -1.22 -21.39
N LEU A 88 5.50 -2.24 -20.56
CA LEU A 88 5.97 -3.61 -20.85
C LEU A 88 5.23 -4.26 -22.03
N LYS A 89 3.97 -3.89 -22.26
CA LYS A 89 3.17 -4.40 -23.39
C LYS A 89 3.48 -3.71 -24.73
N VAL A 90 4.11 -2.53 -24.71
CA VAL A 90 4.52 -1.79 -25.92
C VAL A 90 5.92 -2.20 -26.41
N SER A 91 6.69 -2.91 -25.59
CA SER A 91 8.08 -3.32 -25.87
C SER A 91 8.25 -4.78 -26.32
N ASN A 92 7.15 -5.55 -26.44
CA ASN A 92 7.11 -6.92 -26.97
C ASN A 92 6.32 -6.92 -28.27
#